data_AF-A0A1I0AUR5-F1
#
_entry.id   AF-A0A1I0AUR5-F1
#
_cell.length_a   1.000
_cell.length_b   1.000
_cell.length_c   1.000
_cell.angle_alpha   90.00
_cell.angle_beta   90.00
_cell.angle_gamma   90.00
#
_symmetry.space_group_name_H-M   'P 1'
#
loop_
_entity.id
_entity.type
_entity.pdbx_description
1 polymer ?
#
loop_
_entity_poly.entity_id
_entity_poly.type
_entity_poly.pdbx_seq_one_letter_code
_entity_poly.pdbx_strand_id
1 'polypeptide(L)'
;MPSGPAPTGPIPVGAPPAPPQPAEVPAAGGTAGPEGGQQTGPVARRPRISARSAFPLTRMGPWAPVAGAVAGLLVGLLVVLLLGGVAEAFRERLALVFLTVGLGMLGAAGALLADEVRLVRRGAREAGIRPAWVEATANLINGLTPARLLLLASAFVLFLAAYVS
;
A
#
# COMPACT_ATOMS: atom_id res chain seq x y z
N MET A 1 70.19 42.19 -7.73
CA MET A 1 70.28 42.12 -9.19
C MET A 1 69.24 41.11 -9.68
N PRO A 2 68.30 41.49 -10.55
CA PRO A 2 67.21 40.64 -11.04
C PRO A 2 67.67 39.78 -12.23
N SER A 3 67.09 38.58 -12.38
CA SER A 3 67.06 37.78 -13.62
C SER A 3 65.88 36.80 -13.44
N GLY A 4 64.65 37.10 -13.87
CA GLY A 4 64.22 37.27 -15.26
C GLY A 4 63.69 35.91 -15.75
N PRO A 5 62.37 35.65 -15.77
CA PRO A 5 61.82 34.35 -16.19
C PRO A 5 62.02 34.14 -17.69
N ALA A 6 62.52 32.95 -18.05
CA ALA A 6 62.71 32.52 -19.43
C ALA A 6 61.34 32.37 -20.16
N PRO A 7 61.26 32.70 -21.45
CA PRO A 7 60.02 32.73 -22.20
C PRO A 7 59.46 31.33 -22.46
N THR A 8 58.24 31.10 -21.98
CA THR A 8 57.40 29.95 -22.36
C THR A 8 56.98 30.11 -23.81
N GLY A 9 57.51 29.25 -24.70
CA GLY A 9 57.06 29.15 -26.08
C GLY A 9 55.59 28.72 -26.18
N PRO A 10 54.92 29.00 -27.31
CA PRO A 10 53.49 28.73 -27.47
C PRO A 10 53.18 27.23 -27.43
N ILE A 11 52.20 26.87 -26.61
CA ILE A 11 51.60 25.53 -26.53
C ILE A 11 50.83 25.28 -27.84
N PRO A 12 51.03 24.13 -28.54
CA PRO A 12 50.23 23.78 -29.70
C PRO A 12 48.76 23.64 -29.30
N VAL A 13 47.90 24.49 -29.87
CA VAL A 13 46.45 24.40 -29.75
C VAL A 13 46.00 23.13 -30.49
N GLY A 14 45.51 22.14 -29.73
CA GLY A 14 44.94 20.92 -30.30
C GLY A 14 43.76 21.25 -31.21
N ALA A 15 43.83 20.77 -32.46
CA ALA A 15 42.73 20.89 -33.41
C ALA A 15 41.50 20.09 -32.93
N PRO A 16 40.27 20.57 -33.21
CA PRO A 16 39.05 19.88 -32.82
C PRO A 16 38.89 18.54 -33.57
N PRO A 17 38.32 17.50 -32.94
CA PRO A 17 38.06 16.22 -33.60
C PRO A 17 36.99 16.37 -34.69
N ALA A 18 37.25 15.76 -35.84
CA ALA A 18 36.39 15.80 -37.02
C ALA A 18 35.06 15.04 -36.81
N PRO A 19 33.96 15.46 -37.47
CA PRO A 19 32.67 14.78 -37.40
C PRO A 19 32.70 13.40 -38.09
N PRO A 20 31.95 12.40 -37.60
CA PRO A 20 31.89 11.09 -38.24
C PRO A 20 31.18 11.16 -39.60
N GLN A 21 31.86 10.66 -40.64
CA GLN A 21 31.34 10.52 -42.01
C GLN A 21 30.31 9.37 -42.11
N PRO A 22 29.28 9.49 -42.99
CA PRO A 22 28.36 8.41 -43.30
C PRO A 22 29.08 7.29 -44.08
N ALA A 23 28.90 6.03 -43.67
CA ALA A 23 29.43 4.89 -44.41
C ALA A 23 28.59 4.64 -45.68
N GLU A 24 29.22 4.78 -46.85
CA GLU A 24 28.69 4.35 -48.14
C GLU A 24 28.77 2.83 -48.31
N VAL A 25 27.74 2.30 -48.98
CA VAL A 25 27.49 0.89 -49.29
C VAL A 25 28.27 0.47 -50.55
N PRO A 26 28.89 -0.72 -50.61
CA PRO A 26 29.23 -1.35 -51.89
C PRO A 26 28.07 -2.25 -52.36
N ALA A 27 27.47 -1.90 -53.48
CA ALA A 27 26.51 -2.75 -54.19
C ALA A 27 27.21 -3.60 -55.26
N ALA A 28 26.86 -4.90 -55.28
CA ALA A 28 26.44 -5.69 -56.45
C ALA A 28 27.12 -7.07 -56.56
N GLY A 29 26.29 -8.12 -56.48
CA GLY A 29 26.58 -9.42 -57.10
C GLY A 29 26.14 -10.64 -56.30
N GLY A 30 24.90 -11.12 -56.49
CA GLY A 30 24.54 -12.50 -56.12
C GLY A 30 23.10 -12.72 -55.66
N THR A 31 22.20 -12.98 -56.62
CA THR A 31 20.95 -13.76 -56.50
C THR A 31 19.95 -13.38 -55.39
N ALA A 32 18.84 -12.77 -55.82
CA ALA A 32 17.59 -12.70 -55.09
C ALA A 32 17.10 -14.11 -54.70
N GLY A 33 17.26 -14.47 -53.42
CA GLY A 33 16.52 -15.54 -52.76
C GLY A 33 15.44 -14.90 -51.88
N PRO A 34 14.21 -15.43 -51.84
CA PRO A 34 13.10 -14.79 -51.15
C PRO A 34 13.43 -14.63 -49.67
N GLU A 35 13.23 -13.41 -49.17
CA GLU A 35 13.29 -13.07 -47.75
C GLU A 35 12.48 -14.11 -46.97
N GLY A 36 13.18 -14.85 -46.10
CA GLY A 36 12.56 -15.85 -45.24
C GLY A 36 11.50 -15.17 -44.39
N GLY A 37 10.24 -15.37 -44.80
CA GLY A 37 9.08 -14.82 -44.12
C GLY A 37 9.13 -15.18 -42.64
N GLN A 38 9.11 -14.17 -41.78
CA GLN A 38 8.90 -14.35 -40.35
C GLN A 38 7.58 -15.10 -40.17
N GLN A 39 7.68 -16.34 -39.72
CA GLN A 39 6.57 -17.27 -39.60
C GLN A 39 5.61 -16.76 -38.53
N THR A 40 4.55 -16.05 -38.94
CA THR A 40 3.44 -15.63 -38.07
C THR A 40 2.45 -16.78 -37.89
N GLY A 41 2.94 -17.89 -37.35
CA GLY A 41 2.09 -19.03 -37.01
C GLY A 41 1.08 -18.65 -35.93
N PRO A 42 -0.17 -19.15 -35.98
CA PRO A 42 -1.17 -18.86 -34.97
C PRO A 42 -0.70 -19.38 -33.60
N VAL A 43 -0.66 -18.49 -32.61
CA VAL A 43 -0.33 -18.85 -31.21
C VAL A 43 -1.44 -19.76 -30.67
N ALA A 44 -1.20 -21.07 -30.66
CA ALA A 44 -2.18 -22.10 -30.34
C ALA A 44 -2.67 -22.10 -28.87
N ARG A 45 -2.16 -21.21 -28.02
CA ARG A 45 -2.57 -21.19 -26.62
C ARG A 45 -2.55 -19.78 -26.05
N ARG A 46 -3.69 -19.10 -26.16
CA ARG A 46 -4.00 -17.99 -25.26
C ARG A 46 -4.04 -18.57 -23.84
N PRO A 47 -3.30 -18.04 -22.86
CA PRO A 47 -3.50 -18.38 -21.46
C PRO A 47 -4.97 -18.13 -21.15
N ARG A 48 -5.73 -19.19 -20.83
CA ARG A 48 -7.10 -19.03 -20.37
C ARG A 48 -7.02 -18.37 -19.02
N ILE A 49 -7.25 -17.06 -19.01
CA ILE A 49 -7.61 -16.32 -17.80
C ILE A 49 -8.94 -16.92 -17.36
N SER A 50 -8.87 -17.95 -16.52
CA SER A 50 -10.06 -18.48 -15.89
C SER A 50 -10.70 -17.35 -15.11
N ALA A 51 -11.95 -17.04 -15.40
CA ALA A 51 -12.73 -16.12 -14.57
C ALA A 51 -12.66 -16.65 -13.14
N ARG A 52 -12.07 -15.85 -12.25
CA ARG A 52 -11.97 -16.16 -10.83
C ARG A 52 -13.42 -16.32 -10.35
N SER A 53 -13.85 -17.54 -10.06
CA SER A 53 -15.21 -17.82 -9.61
C SER A 53 -15.41 -17.05 -8.30
N ALA A 54 -16.16 -15.96 -8.38
CA ALA A 54 -16.66 -15.26 -7.22
C ALA A 54 -17.72 -16.17 -6.59
N PHE A 55 -17.27 -17.14 -5.79
CA PHE A 55 -18.17 -17.94 -4.99
C PHE A 55 -18.94 -16.98 -4.08
N PRO A 56 -20.28 -16.96 -4.14
CA PRO A 56 -21.11 -16.18 -3.24
C PRO A 56 -21.25 -16.97 -1.95
N LEU A 57 -20.13 -17.24 -1.27
CA LEU A 57 -20.18 -17.51 0.16
C LEU A 57 -20.52 -16.19 0.79
N THR A 58 -21.82 -15.99 1.01
CA THR A 58 -22.43 -14.94 1.82
C THR A 58 -21.41 -13.87 2.12
N ARG A 59 -21.22 -12.91 1.19
CA ARG A 59 -20.48 -11.70 1.52
C ARG A 59 -21.14 -11.24 2.82
N MET A 60 -20.47 -11.42 3.96
CA MET A 60 -20.62 -10.43 5.01
C MET A 60 -20.24 -9.16 4.26
N GLY A 61 -21.27 -8.43 3.85
CA GLY A 61 -21.12 -7.28 3.00
C GLY A 61 -20.35 -6.19 3.75
N PRO A 62 -20.54 -4.91 3.42
CA PRO A 62 -19.98 -3.80 4.19
C PRO A 62 -20.38 -3.74 5.70
N TRP A 63 -20.98 -4.80 6.24
CA TRP A 63 -21.44 -4.97 7.62
C TRP A 63 -20.38 -5.51 8.58
N ALA A 64 -19.17 -5.87 8.13
CA ALA A 64 -18.12 -6.37 9.03
C ALA A 64 -17.81 -5.41 10.19
N PRO A 65 -17.68 -4.07 9.99
CA PRO A 65 -17.50 -3.12 11.08
C PRO A 65 -18.67 -3.08 12.05
N VAL A 66 -19.89 -3.23 11.52
CA VAL A 66 -21.12 -3.25 12.32
C VAL A 66 -21.18 -4.50 13.19
N ALA A 67 -20.83 -5.67 12.64
CA ALA A 67 -20.74 -6.91 13.43
C ALA A 67 -19.69 -6.81 14.54
N GLY A 68 -18.54 -6.20 14.25
CA GLY A 68 -17.52 -5.88 15.26
C GLY A 68 -18.05 -4.94 16.34
N ALA A 69 -18.75 -3.87 15.96
CA ALA A 69 -19.37 -2.92 16.89
C ALA A 69 -20.39 -3.60 17.80
N VAL A 70 -21.28 -4.42 17.22
CA VAL A 70 -22.30 -5.16 17.96
C VAL A 70 -21.65 -6.13 18.95
N ALA A 71 -20.63 -6.88 18.52
CA ALA A 71 -19.90 -7.77 19.42
C ALA A 71 -19.26 -6.99 20.58
N GLY A 72 -18.61 -5.85 20.29
CA GLY A 72 -18.06 -4.95 21.32
C GLY A 72 -19.11 -4.42 22.30
N LEU A 73 -20.28 -4.02 21.79
CA LEU A 73 -21.40 -3.57 22.61
C LEU A 73 -21.98 -4.68 23.47
N LEU A 74 -22.07 -5.91 22.96
CA LEU A 74 -22.53 -7.06 23.75
C LEU A 74 -21.57 -7.36 24.91
N VAL A 75 -20.26 -7.30 24.66
CA VAL A 75 -19.26 -7.44 25.74
C VAL A 75 -19.37 -6.29 26.73
N GLY A 76 -19.50 -5.05 26.27
CA GLY A 76 -19.71 -3.90 27.16
C GLY A 76 -20.98 -4.02 28.00
N LEU A 77 -22.10 -4.45 27.39
CA LEU A 77 -23.36 -4.70 28.07
C LEU A 77 -23.21 -5.77 29.15
N LEU A 78 -22.48 -6.86 28.85
CA LEU A 78 -22.16 -7.89 29.83
C LEU A 78 -21.41 -7.30 31.03
N VAL A 79 -20.43 -6.43 30.81
CA VAL A 79 -19.70 -5.75 31.89
C VAL A 79 -20.64 -4.86 32.71
N VAL A 80 -21.53 -4.10 32.07
CA VAL A 80 -22.53 -3.27 32.77
C VAL A 80 -23.48 -4.12 33.62
N LEU A 81 -23.93 -5.27 33.12
CA LEU A 81 -24.80 -6.18 33.87
C LEU A 81 -24.08 -6.75 35.11
N LEU A 82 -22.76 -6.96 35.03
CA LEU A 82 -21.95 -7.49 36.13
C LEU A 82 -21.61 -6.42 37.18
N LEU A 83 -21.26 -5.19 36.75
CA LEU A 83 -20.72 -4.15 37.64
C LEU A 83 -21.72 -3.03 37.95
N GLY A 84 -22.80 -2.88 37.18
CA GLY A 84 -23.73 -1.76 37.28
C GLY A 84 -24.46 -1.68 38.63
N GLY A 85 -24.65 -2.81 39.31
CA GLY A 85 -25.24 -2.85 40.66
C GLY A 85 -24.28 -2.48 41.79
N VAL A 86 -22.98 -2.35 41.51
CA VAL A 86 -21.95 -1.94 42.48
C VAL A 86 -21.49 -0.50 42.22
N ALA A 87 -21.70 0.00 41.00
CA ALA A 87 -21.37 1.36 40.61
C ALA A 87 -22.38 2.38 41.18
N GLU A 88 -22.15 2.83 42.41
CA GLU A 88 -23.03 3.77 43.09
C GLU A 88 -22.64 5.22 42.85
N ALA A 89 -21.35 5.49 42.66
CA ALA A 89 -20.89 6.84 42.39
C ALA A 89 -21.14 7.25 40.93
N PHE A 90 -21.38 8.55 40.70
CA PHE A 90 -21.51 9.12 39.36
C PHE A 90 -20.30 8.80 38.47
N ARG A 91 -19.10 8.85 39.05
CA ARG A 91 -17.83 8.57 38.35
C ARG A 91 -17.74 7.12 37.87
N GLU A 92 -18.12 6.16 38.73
CA GLU A 92 -18.15 4.74 38.41
C GLU A 92 -19.15 4.45 37.29
N ARG A 93 -20.35 5.04 37.35
CA ARG A 93 -21.36 4.93 36.29
C ARG A 93 -20.87 5.54 34.97
N LEU A 94 -20.20 6.68 35.03
CA LEU A 94 -19.61 7.32 33.86
C LEU A 94 -18.47 6.49 33.26
N ALA A 95 -17.63 5.87 34.10
CA ALA A 95 -16.58 4.95 33.66
C ALA A 95 -17.17 3.74 32.93
N LEU A 96 -18.28 3.17 33.40
CA LEU A 96 -19.00 2.08 32.72
C LEU A 96 -19.53 2.50 31.34
N VAL A 97 -20.01 3.73 31.20
CA VAL A 97 -20.45 4.29 29.90
C VAL A 97 -19.26 4.46 28.94
N PHE A 98 -18.15 5.03 29.39
CA PHE A 98 -16.97 5.15 28.55
C PHE A 98 -16.39 3.79 28.17
N LEU A 99 -16.38 2.84 29.09
CA LEU A 99 -15.94 1.47 28.85
C LEU A 99 -16.79 0.81 27.75
N THR A 100 -18.13 0.86 27.86
CA THR A 100 -19.05 0.29 26.86
C THR A 100 -18.87 0.91 25.48
N VAL A 101 -18.80 2.24 25.40
CA VAL A 101 -18.57 2.95 24.12
C VAL A 101 -17.19 2.59 23.55
N GLY A 102 -16.17 2.57 24.40
CA GLY A 102 -14.80 2.19 24.03
C GLY A 102 -14.72 0.78 23.46
N LEU A 103 -15.37 -0.20 24.09
CA LEU A 103 -15.45 -1.57 23.57
C LEU A 103 -16.21 -1.68 22.24
N GLY A 104 -17.30 -0.95 22.08
CA GLY A 104 -18.04 -0.89 20.81
C GLY A 104 -17.18 -0.35 19.67
N MET A 105 -16.49 0.77 19.90
CA MET A 105 -15.54 1.36 18.94
C MET A 105 -14.38 0.41 18.64
N LEU A 106 -13.81 -0.23 19.67
CA LEU A 106 -12.70 -1.18 19.54
C LEU A 106 -13.11 -2.42 18.72
N GLY A 107 -14.32 -2.93 18.93
CA GLY A 107 -14.87 -4.05 18.16
C GLY A 107 -15.02 -3.70 16.67
N ALA A 108 -15.54 -2.51 16.36
CA ALA A 108 -15.61 -2.01 14.99
C ALA A 108 -14.24 -1.83 14.34
N ALA A 109 -13.28 -1.25 15.09
CA ALA A 109 -11.92 -1.03 14.64
C ALA A 109 -11.18 -2.35 14.34
N GLY A 110 -11.37 -3.37 15.18
CA GLY A 110 -10.81 -4.71 14.96
C GLY A 110 -11.33 -5.37 13.68
N ALA A 111 -12.63 -5.22 13.38
CA ALA A 111 -13.20 -5.73 12.14
C ALA A 111 -12.64 -4.99 10.90
N LEU A 112 -12.49 -3.67 10.97
CA LEU A 112 -11.87 -2.89 9.90
C LEU A 112 -10.40 -3.28 9.67
N LEU A 113 -9.63 -3.50 10.73
CA LEU A 113 -8.25 -3.97 10.63
C LEU A 113 -8.16 -5.34 9.95
N ALA A 114 -9.09 -6.25 10.27
CA ALA A 114 -9.13 -7.56 9.63
C ALA A 114 -9.37 -7.44 8.12
N ASP A 115 -10.23 -6.52 7.71
CA ASP A 115 -10.49 -6.22 6.31
C ASP A 115 -9.29 -5.56 5.63
N GLU A 116 -8.62 -4.61 6.28
CA GLU A 116 -7.36 -4.01 5.80
C GLU A 116 -6.29 -5.09 5.58
N VAL A 117 -6.07 -6.00 6.53
CA VAL A 117 -5.11 -7.11 6.40
C VAL A 117 -5.51 -8.05 5.26
N ARG A 118 -6.80 -8.35 5.10
CA ARG A 118 -7.30 -9.17 3.99
C ARG A 118 -7.04 -8.49 2.64
N LEU A 119 -7.23 -7.18 2.54
CA LEU A 119 -6.94 -6.39 1.34
C LEU A 119 -5.45 -6.36 1.04
N VAL A 120 -4.59 -6.11 2.03
CA VAL A 120 -3.12 -6.11 1.88
C VAL A 120 -2.63 -7.48 1.42
N ARG A 121 -3.16 -8.58 1.97
CA ARG A 121 -2.81 -9.95 1.54
C ARG A 121 -3.25 -10.25 0.11
N ARG A 122 -4.38 -9.70 -0.34
CA ARG A 122 -4.83 -9.80 -1.74
C ARG A 122 -3.94 -8.96 -2.65
N GLY A 123 -3.64 -7.72 -2.25
CA GLY A 123 -2.76 -6.80 -2.95
C GLY A 123 -1.35 -7.37 -3.12
N ALA A 124 -0.75 -7.96 -2.08
CA ALA A 124 0.57 -8.59 -2.17
C ALA A 124 0.62 -9.76 -3.16
N ARG A 125 -0.48 -10.51 -3.31
CA ARG A 125 -0.59 -11.59 -4.31
C ARG A 125 -0.70 -11.04 -5.75
N GLU A 126 -1.22 -9.82 -5.91
CA GLU A 126 -1.39 -9.14 -7.19
C GLU A 126 -0.20 -8.22 -7.54
N ALA A 127 0.57 -7.78 -6.53
CA ALA A 127 1.74 -6.92 -6.61
C ALA A 127 2.99 -7.61 -7.21
N GLY A 128 2.95 -8.92 -7.45
CA GLY A 128 3.96 -9.59 -8.29
C GLY A 128 4.02 -9.04 -9.74
N ILE A 129 3.11 -8.13 -10.12
CA ILE A 129 2.95 -7.56 -11.46
C ILE A 129 3.12 -6.01 -11.47
N ARG A 130 3.21 -5.30 -10.32
CA ARG A 130 3.37 -3.82 -10.26
C ARG A 130 4.40 -3.38 -9.19
N PRO A 131 5.12 -2.25 -9.38
CA PRO A 131 6.18 -1.83 -8.47
C PRO A 131 5.65 -1.36 -7.11
N ALA A 132 5.94 -2.13 -6.05
CA ALA A 132 5.45 -1.97 -4.67
C ALA A 132 5.90 -0.70 -3.93
N TRP A 133 6.87 0.05 -4.47
CA TRP A 133 7.48 1.19 -3.76
C TRP A 133 6.63 2.46 -3.77
N VAL A 134 5.72 2.62 -4.74
CA VAL A 134 4.83 3.80 -4.82
C VAL A 134 3.68 3.70 -3.80
N GLU A 135 3.22 2.49 -3.50
CA GLU A 135 2.15 2.24 -2.52
C GLU A 135 2.62 2.44 -1.07
N ALA A 136 3.89 2.12 -0.78
CA ALA A 136 4.47 2.31 0.55
C ALA A 136 4.53 3.79 0.96
N THR A 137 4.93 4.68 0.03
CA THR A 137 5.01 6.12 0.27
C THR A 137 3.63 6.76 0.36
N ALA A 138 2.67 6.28 -0.45
CA ALA A 138 1.27 6.72 -0.38
C ALA A 138 0.62 6.31 0.96
N ASN A 139 0.93 5.13 1.47
CA ASN A 139 0.46 4.65 2.78
C ASN A 139 1.17 5.34 3.95
N LEU A 140 2.35 5.96 3.76
CA LEU A 140 3.01 6.75 4.80
C LEU A 140 2.35 8.13 4.95
N ILE A 141 1.96 8.75 3.83
CA ILE A 141 1.31 10.07 3.79
C ILE A 141 -0.21 9.96 4.09
N ASN A 142 -0.87 8.88 3.64
CA ASN A 142 -2.28 8.55 3.95
C ASN A 142 -2.43 7.52 5.08
N GLY A 143 -1.41 7.30 5.91
CA GLY A 143 -1.34 6.18 6.88
C GLY A 143 -2.35 6.18 8.02
N LEU A 144 -3.19 7.21 8.09
CA LEU A 144 -4.37 7.30 8.94
C LEU A 144 -5.54 6.60 8.27
N THR A 145 -5.51 5.27 8.28
CA THR A 145 -6.66 4.48 7.85
C THR A 145 -7.83 4.68 8.83
N PRO A 146 -9.09 4.52 8.37
CA PRO A 146 -10.26 4.61 9.24
C PRO A 146 -10.16 3.70 10.46
N ALA A 147 -9.59 2.49 10.31
CA ALA A 147 -9.38 1.56 11.42
C ALA A 147 -8.42 2.12 12.47
N ARG A 148 -7.32 2.76 12.04
CA ARG A 148 -6.32 3.35 12.95
C ARG A 148 -6.87 4.57 13.69
N LEU A 149 -7.63 5.42 12.99
CA LEU A 149 -8.35 6.54 13.61
C LEU A 149 -9.32 6.05 14.68
N LEU A 150 -10.10 5.02 14.35
CA LEU A 150 -11.08 4.46 15.27
C LEU A 150 -10.40 3.74 16.45
N LEU A 151 -9.27 3.08 16.20
CA LEU A 151 -8.44 2.52 17.27
C LEU A 151 -7.95 3.59 18.24
N LEU A 152 -7.37 4.69 17.73
CA LEU A 152 -6.89 5.78 18.57
C LEU A 152 -8.04 6.42 19.37
N ALA A 153 -9.19 6.64 18.73
CA ALA A 153 -10.38 7.13 19.41
C ALA A 153 -10.86 6.15 20.50
N SER A 154 -10.90 4.84 20.21
CA SER A 154 -11.28 3.82 21.20
C SER A 154 -10.30 3.77 22.38
N ALA A 155 -9.00 3.85 22.12
CA ALA A 155 -7.96 3.88 23.14
C ALA A 155 -8.08 5.12 24.03
N PHE A 156 -8.36 6.29 23.43
CA PHE A 156 -8.60 7.51 24.18
C PHE A 156 -9.85 7.42 25.06
N VAL A 157 -10.95 6.88 24.56
CA VAL A 157 -12.18 6.68 25.34
C VAL A 157 -11.97 5.68 26.48
N LEU A 158 -11.23 4.59 26.24
CA LEU A 158 -10.86 3.63 27.29
C LEU A 158 -9.91 4.24 28.33
N PHE A 159 -9.00 5.12 27.90
CA PHE A 159 -8.17 5.90 28.81
C PHE A 159 -9.02 6.82 29.69
N LEU A 160 -10.03 7.49 29.13
CA LEU A 160 -10.98 8.29 29.93
C LEU A 160 -11.78 7.42 30.92
N ALA A 161 -12.18 6.22 30.52
CA ALA A 161 -12.84 5.28 31.43
C ALA A 161 -11.93 4.95 32.63
N ALA A 162 -10.65 4.65 32.38
CA ALA A 162 -9.67 4.37 33.42
C ALA A 162 -9.32 5.60 34.28
N TYR A 163 -9.34 6.80 33.69
CA TYR A 163 -9.05 8.05 34.40
C TYR A 163 -10.16 8.45 35.37
N VAL A 164 -11.42 8.15 35.04
CA VAL A 164 -12.59 8.52 35.85
C VAL A 164 -13.00 7.41 36.82
N SER A 165 -12.52 6.18 36.61
CA SER A 165 -12.77 5.03 37.47
C SER A 165 -12.17 5.16 38.87
#